data_AF-A0A7Z9PSN0-F1
#
_entry.id   AF-A0A7Z9PSN0-F1
#
_cell.length_a   1.000
_cell.length_b   1.000
_cell.length_c   1.000
_cell.angle_alpha   90.00
_cell.angle_beta   90.00
_cell.angle_gamma   90.00
#
_symmetry.space_group_name_H-M   'P 1'
#
loop_
_entity.id
_entity.type
_entity.pdbx_description
1 polymer ?
#
loop_
_entity_poly.entity_id
_entity_poly.type
_entity_poly.pdbx_seq_one_letter_code
_entity_poly.pdbx_strand_id
1 'polypeptide(L)'
;MSLRSQVSYSHSVGPRRCDQAQGVCHCRTQDRSRKVINAKHYLFGEFSDHELTPQDLEDLVARGQEMSLQDVPIREILDILDRAGRMWRNHNYPLRRQVIEKLPSIVGFSPEMVERGLEELARLLDRSELQFKLRYDLRRSATLDGWLWRKGYEGYIRAVPLGVVTHVSPGNVFLGAADSLVHGILTKNINLVKVSKGDPVFPLLFAQSLMDADPERRLCPRFSIFTLPDDRTEHEDVLRRNSDGIVIWGGGEAVRAWSARKGDGVKIIPYGPRFSFSLITAGFLNAKGLDEIDYDGLVQDVITWETRACGSPQLLFWPALHQDKLGEFCDRLAQSFEHWNRRLPPPTELEFDVKVELRKEYELTRFLALKGMAQLMEDSELAWSIHVRRWEDHRGSPLNRTLIIIPYPHLSALLEWLRPLRRELQSVGLAGLPRDFRNTGLALSDLGVTRITEWGEMWRPNHGSPHDGTFQLRELVRWSVIESLPRRFDAERNLQPIPPSKTRKLKNLIDYARGR
;
A
#
# COMPACT_ATOMS: atom_id res chain seq x y z
N MET A 1 -31.47 22.62 -62.64
CA MET A 1 -30.86 22.58 -63.99
C MET A 1 -29.49 23.25 -63.91
N SER A 2 -28.41 22.50 -64.22
CA SER A 2 -27.17 22.95 -64.90
C SER A 2 -26.37 24.15 -64.33
N LEU A 3 -25.04 24.21 -64.19
CA LEU A 3 -23.85 23.36 -64.32
C LEU A 3 -22.65 24.30 -64.01
N ARG A 4 -21.53 23.73 -63.51
CA ARG A 4 -20.11 24.18 -63.67
C ARG A 4 -19.66 25.44 -62.90
N SER A 5 -18.43 25.56 -62.37
CA SER A 5 -17.18 24.79 -62.52
C SER A 5 -16.09 25.28 -61.54
N GLN A 6 -15.18 24.34 -61.17
CA GLN A 6 -13.72 24.48 -60.90
C GLN A 6 -13.28 25.28 -59.65
N VAL A 7 -12.28 24.85 -58.86
CA VAL A 7 -10.90 24.47 -59.23
C VAL A 7 -10.31 23.42 -58.25
N SER A 8 -9.51 22.51 -58.82
CA SER A 8 -8.66 21.50 -58.17
C SER A 8 -7.23 22.01 -57.92
N TYR A 9 -6.56 21.58 -56.84
CA TYR A 9 -5.12 21.26 -56.86
C TYR A 9 -4.79 20.18 -55.83
N SER A 10 -4.09 19.15 -56.30
CA SER A 10 -3.52 18.02 -55.59
C SER A 10 -2.10 18.32 -55.16
N HIS A 11 -1.67 17.90 -53.97
CA HIS A 11 -0.26 17.62 -53.67
C HIS A 11 -0.12 16.39 -52.77
N SER A 12 0.58 15.40 -53.30
CA SER A 12 1.09 14.20 -52.66
C SER A 12 2.30 14.53 -51.79
N VAL A 13 2.39 13.92 -50.61
CA VAL A 13 3.60 13.93 -49.78
C VAL A 13 3.95 12.48 -49.42
N GLY A 14 5.07 12.00 -49.96
CA GLY A 14 5.64 10.68 -49.66
C GLY A 14 6.30 10.61 -48.27
N PRO A 15 6.66 9.40 -47.80
CA PRO A 15 7.17 9.20 -46.45
C PRO A 15 8.63 9.66 -46.33
N ARG A 16 8.93 10.46 -45.30
CA ARG A 16 10.29 10.90 -44.96
C ARG A 16 11.09 9.75 -44.35
N ARG A 17 12.27 9.47 -44.93
CA ARG A 17 13.32 8.64 -44.32
C ARG A 17 13.84 9.33 -43.06
N CYS A 18 14.12 8.54 -42.02
CA CYS A 18 14.67 8.99 -40.75
C CYS A 18 16.13 8.56 -40.66
N ASP A 19 17.05 9.52 -40.64
CA ASP A 19 18.48 9.28 -40.46
C ASP A 19 18.78 8.87 -39.02
N GLN A 20 19.55 7.79 -38.88
CA GLN A 20 20.00 7.25 -37.60
C GLN A 20 21.23 8.02 -37.10
N ALA A 21 21.04 8.87 -36.11
CA ALA A 21 22.08 9.18 -35.13
C ALA A 21 21.44 9.79 -33.87
N GLN A 22 21.52 9.05 -32.75
CA GLN A 22 21.23 9.51 -31.38
C GLN A 22 19.83 10.13 -31.15
N GLY A 23 18.83 9.30 -30.87
CA GLY A 23 17.53 9.81 -30.41
C GLY A 23 16.63 8.70 -29.87
N VAL A 24 16.31 8.76 -28.58
CA VAL A 24 15.25 7.94 -27.96
C VAL A 24 13.92 8.34 -28.61
N CYS A 25 13.35 7.40 -29.38
CA CYS A 25 12.16 7.63 -30.19
C CYS A 25 10.92 7.89 -29.32
N HIS A 26 10.52 9.17 -29.21
CA HIS A 26 9.35 9.62 -28.44
C HIS A 26 8.00 9.11 -29.00
N CYS A 27 7.94 8.63 -30.25
CA CYS A 27 6.67 8.16 -30.85
C CYS A 27 6.25 6.78 -30.32
N ARG A 28 7.20 5.88 -30.00
CA ARG A 28 6.90 4.54 -29.48
C ARG A 28 6.40 4.55 -28.04
N THR A 29 6.87 5.50 -27.23
CA THR A 29 6.38 5.71 -25.85
C THR A 29 4.96 6.28 -25.83
N GLN A 30 4.61 7.18 -26.75
CA GLN A 30 3.25 7.75 -26.85
C GLN A 30 2.21 6.73 -27.33
N ASP A 31 2.59 5.84 -28.25
CA ASP A 31 1.68 4.79 -28.76
C ASP A 31 1.42 3.70 -27.70
N ARG A 32 2.46 3.30 -26.93
CA ARG A 32 2.30 2.39 -25.79
C ARG A 32 1.47 3.01 -24.67
N SER A 33 1.69 4.27 -24.31
CA SER A 33 0.89 4.93 -23.26
C SER A 33 -0.59 5.05 -23.63
N ARG A 34 -0.90 5.25 -24.93
CA ARG A 34 -2.29 5.27 -25.43
C ARG A 34 -2.97 3.90 -25.34
N LYS A 35 -2.27 2.80 -25.62
CA LYS A 35 -2.81 1.44 -25.47
C LYS A 35 -3.17 1.09 -24.01
N VAL A 36 -2.37 1.53 -23.04
CA VAL A 36 -2.62 1.23 -21.61
C VAL A 36 -3.88 1.94 -21.10
N ILE A 37 -4.20 3.14 -21.60
CA ILE A 37 -5.39 3.90 -21.17
C ILE A 37 -6.70 3.18 -21.52
N ASN A 38 -6.71 2.42 -22.62
CA ASN A 38 -7.90 1.71 -23.08
C ASN A 38 -7.91 0.24 -22.64
N ALA A 39 -6.80 -0.27 -22.09
CA ALA A 39 -6.73 -1.63 -21.60
C ALA A 39 -7.45 -1.75 -20.25
N LYS A 40 -8.18 -2.85 -20.07
CA LYS A 40 -8.79 -3.24 -18.79
C LYS A 40 -7.90 -4.21 -18.02
N HIS A 41 -6.98 -4.86 -18.72
CA HIS A 41 -6.23 -5.99 -18.22
C HIS A 41 -4.76 -5.92 -18.63
N TYR A 42 -3.92 -6.46 -17.76
CA TYR A 42 -2.54 -6.87 -18.02
C TYR A 42 -2.45 -8.35 -17.71
N LEU A 43 -2.24 -9.20 -18.71
CA LEU A 43 -2.26 -10.65 -18.58
C LEU A 43 -0.87 -11.19 -18.93
N PHE A 44 -0.07 -11.50 -17.90
CA PHE A 44 1.28 -12.07 -18.03
C PHE A 44 2.16 -11.41 -19.11
N GLY A 45 2.24 -10.08 -19.12
CA GLY A 45 3.09 -9.33 -20.06
C GLY A 45 2.34 -8.61 -21.18
N GLU A 46 1.05 -8.87 -21.35
CA GLU A 46 0.25 -8.34 -22.46
C GLU A 46 -0.95 -7.52 -21.98
N PHE A 47 -1.17 -6.36 -22.59
CA PHE A 47 -2.34 -5.54 -22.31
C PHE A 47 -3.53 -6.01 -23.15
N SER A 48 -4.71 -6.06 -22.53
CA SER A 48 -5.94 -6.46 -23.19
C SER A 48 -7.16 -5.68 -22.68
N ASP A 49 -8.21 -5.61 -23.49
CA ASP A 49 -9.46 -4.90 -23.24
C ASP A 49 -10.71 -5.78 -23.36
N HIS A 50 -10.56 -7.03 -23.82
CA HIS A 50 -11.66 -8.00 -23.87
C HIS A 50 -12.19 -8.32 -22.48
N GLU A 51 -13.47 -8.64 -22.39
CA GLU A 51 -14.10 -9.04 -21.13
C GLU A 51 -13.70 -10.47 -20.77
N LEU A 52 -13.19 -10.67 -19.55
CA LEU A 52 -12.76 -11.98 -19.07
C LEU A 52 -13.96 -12.87 -18.72
N THR A 53 -13.95 -14.09 -19.23
CA THR A 53 -14.86 -15.18 -18.85
C THR A 53 -14.30 -15.96 -17.65
N PRO A 54 -15.12 -16.79 -16.97
CA PRO A 54 -14.61 -17.71 -15.96
C PRO A 54 -13.53 -18.67 -16.51
N GLN A 55 -13.66 -19.13 -17.76
CA GLN A 55 -12.67 -19.99 -18.42
C GLN A 55 -11.32 -19.27 -18.58
N ASP A 56 -11.32 -17.98 -18.94
CA ASP A 56 -10.08 -17.21 -19.05
C ASP A 56 -9.34 -17.15 -17.71
N LEU A 57 -10.07 -17.10 -16.59
CA LEU A 57 -9.46 -17.13 -15.25
C LEU A 57 -8.93 -18.52 -14.88
N GLU A 58 -9.61 -19.60 -15.27
CA GLU A 58 -9.08 -20.96 -15.10
C GLU A 58 -7.77 -21.11 -15.87
N ASP A 59 -7.74 -20.66 -17.13
CA ASP A 59 -6.56 -20.71 -17.98
C ASP A 59 -5.42 -19.85 -17.43
N LEU A 60 -5.72 -18.67 -16.88
CA LEU A 60 -4.72 -17.82 -16.21
C LEU A 60 -4.12 -18.49 -14.97
N VAL A 61 -4.95 -19.14 -14.15
CA VAL A 61 -4.47 -19.87 -12.97
C VAL A 61 -3.61 -21.05 -13.39
N ALA A 62 -4.08 -21.87 -14.34
CA ALA A 62 -3.35 -23.04 -14.84
C ALA A 62 -1.98 -22.64 -15.44
N ARG A 63 -1.96 -21.62 -16.30
CA ARG A 63 -0.70 -21.05 -16.83
C ARG A 63 0.21 -20.55 -15.71
N GLY A 64 -0.35 -19.93 -14.68
CA GLY A 64 0.41 -19.47 -13.52
C GLY A 64 1.04 -20.61 -12.72
N GLN A 65 0.38 -21.76 -12.61
CA GLN A 65 0.89 -22.95 -11.91
C GLN A 65 2.09 -23.59 -12.63
N GLU A 66 2.20 -23.42 -13.94
CA GLU A 66 3.35 -23.87 -14.74
C GLU A 66 4.56 -22.93 -14.66
N MET A 67 4.38 -21.73 -14.08
CA MET A 67 5.42 -20.70 -13.98
C MET A 67 6.17 -20.74 -12.64
N SER A 68 7.46 -20.40 -12.67
CA SER A 68 8.28 -20.25 -11.44
C SER A 68 9.16 -19.00 -11.43
N LEU A 69 9.05 -18.15 -10.41
CA LEU A 69 9.99 -17.04 -10.17
C LEU A 69 11.20 -17.49 -9.32
N GLN A 70 11.30 -18.78 -8.95
CA GLN A 70 12.33 -19.26 -8.02
C GLN A 70 13.76 -19.04 -8.54
N ASP A 71 13.96 -19.18 -9.85
CA ASP A 71 15.27 -19.07 -10.50
C ASP A 71 15.76 -17.63 -10.63
N VAL A 72 14.88 -16.64 -10.41
CA VAL A 72 15.27 -15.22 -10.39
C VAL A 72 15.84 -14.89 -9.01
N PRO A 73 17.13 -14.50 -8.90
CA PRO A 73 17.73 -14.13 -7.62
C PRO A 73 17.02 -12.93 -6.99
N ILE A 74 16.80 -12.95 -5.67
CA ILE A 74 16.07 -11.87 -4.97
C ILE A 74 16.73 -10.50 -5.19
N ARG A 75 18.06 -10.46 -5.33
CA ARG A 75 18.80 -9.22 -5.62
C ARG A 75 18.35 -8.55 -6.92
N GLU A 76 17.99 -9.33 -7.94
CA GLU A 76 17.58 -8.83 -9.26
C GLU A 76 16.15 -8.31 -9.20
N ILE A 77 15.27 -9.00 -8.47
CA ILE A 77 13.92 -8.51 -8.17
C ILE A 77 14.00 -7.15 -7.48
N LEU A 78 14.85 -7.03 -6.45
CA LEU A 78 15.08 -5.77 -5.75
C LEU A 78 15.65 -4.67 -6.67
N ASP A 79 16.56 -5.00 -7.60
CA ASP A 79 17.12 -4.02 -8.54
C ASP A 79 16.07 -3.50 -9.54
N ILE A 80 15.16 -4.37 -9.99
CA ILE A 80 14.07 -4.00 -10.90
C ILE A 80 13.07 -3.08 -10.20
N LEU A 81 12.61 -3.46 -9.00
CA LEU A 81 11.66 -2.65 -8.22
C LEU A 81 12.26 -1.27 -7.89
N ASP A 82 13.51 -1.23 -7.44
CA ASP A 82 14.24 0.01 -7.14
C ASP A 82 14.41 0.91 -8.38
N ARG A 83 14.63 0.31 -9.56
CA ARG A 83 14.63 1.06 -10.82
C ARG A 83 13.26 1.65 -11.13
N ALA A 84 12.18 0.89 -10.98
CA ALA A 84 10.82 1.41 -11.14
C ALA A 84 10.54 2.57 -10.15
N GLY A 85 10.93 2.44 -8.88
CA GLY A 85 10.82 3.50 -7.89
C GLY A 85 11.54 4.79 -8.29
N ARG A 86 12.78 4.69 -8.79
CA ARG A 86 13.53 5.84 -9.33
C ARG A 86 12.83 6.49 -10.52
N MET A 87 12.19 5.71 -11.39
CA MET A 87 11.43 6.25 -12.52
C MET A 87 10.22 7.06 -12.03
N TRP A 88 9.48 6.55 -11.05
CA TRP A 88 8.37 7.29 -10.44
C TRP A 88 8.80 8.55 -9.69
N ARG A 89 10.03 8.59 -9.14
CA ARG A 89 10.62 9.81 -8.55
C ARG A 89 10.99 10.87 -9.60
N ASN A 90 11.20 10.49 -10.86
CA ASN A 90 11.57 11.41 -11.92
C ASN A 90 10.34 12.16 -12.46
N HIS A 91 10.31 13.48 -12.26
CA HIS A 91 9.23 14.36 -12.74
C HIS A 91 9.01 14.33 -14.26
N ASN A 92 10.04 13.97 -15.03
CA ASN A 92 9.96 13.86 -16.48
C ASN A 92 9.49 12.49 -16.97
N TYR A 93 9.29 11.51 -16.08
CA TYR A 93 8.83 10.19 -16.48
C TYR A 93 7.42 10.28 -17.10
N PRO A 94 7.21 9.80 -18.34
CA PRO A 94 5.93 9.97 -19.03
C PRO A 94 4.72 9.42 -18.26
N LEU A 95 4.85 8.25 -17.62
CA LEU A 95 3.73 7.69 -16.84
C LEU A 95 3.43 8.51 -15.58
N ARG A 96 4.43 9.14 -14.95
CA ARG A 96 4.21 10.05 -13.83
C ARG A 96 3.33 11.22 -14.25
N ARG A 97 3.67 11.89 -15.35
CA ARG A 97 2.88 13.02 -15.87
C ARG A 97 1.45 12.61 -16.19
N GLN A 98 1.28 11.43 -16.79
CA GLN A 98 -0.03 10.87 -17.08
C GLN A 98 -0.85 10.57 -15.81
N VAL A 99 -0.22 10.04 -14.76
CA VAL A 99 -0.88 9.80 -13.47
C VAL A 99 -1.33 11.11 -12.85
N ILE A 100 -0.47 12.12 -12.80
CA ILE A 100 -0.81 13.43 -12.19
C ILE A 100 -1.95 14.12 -12.94
N GLU A 101 -2.01 13.97 -14.27
CA GLU A 101 -3.07 14.55 -15.09
C GLU A 101 -4.43 13.83 -14.90
N LYS A 102 -4.44 12.50 -14.77
CA LYS A 102 -5.68 11.70 -14.91
C LYS A 102 -6.17 11.03 -13.65
N LEU A 103 -5.25 10.60 -12.78
CA LEU A 103 -5.60 9.84 -11.60
C LEU A 103 -6.42 10.63 -10.58
N PRO A 104 -6.19 11.95 -10.35
CA PRO A 104 -6.94 12.74 -9.37
C PRO A 104 -8.47 12.56 -9.42
N SER A 105 -9.06 12.69 -10.61
CA SER A 105 -10.52 12.56 -10.81
C SER A 105 -11.02 11.12 -10.74
N ILE A 106 -10.15 10.13 -10.91
CA ILE A 106 -10.51 8.70 -10.84
C ILE A 106 -10.56 8.23 -9.39
N VAL A 107 -9.55 8.60 -8.60
CA VAL A 107 -9.39 8.09 -7.23
C VAL A 107 -9.98 9.03 -6.16
N GLY A 108 -10.42 10.22 -6.57
CA GLY A 108 -10.97 11.25 -5.69
C GLY A 108 -9.91 11.85 -4.77
N PHE A 109 -8.75 12.21 -5.32
CA PHE A 109 -7.64 12.87 -4.62
C PHE A 109 -7.23 14.14 -5.35
N SER A 110 -6.63 15.10 -4.65
CA SER A 110 -5.99 16.26 -5.30
C SER A 110 -4.71 15.83 -6.04
N PRO A 111 -4.29 16.57 -7.08
CA PRO A 111 -3.00 16.33 -7.75
C PRO A 111 -1.81 16.27 -6.79
N GLU A 112 -1.79 17.12 -5.76
CA GLU A 112 -0.74 17.17 -4.74
C GLU A 112 -0.75 15.93 -3.84
N MET A 113 -1.92 15.39 -3.51
CA MET A 113 -2.04 14.13 -2.77
C MET A 113 -1.57 12.95 -3.64
N VAL A 114 -1.89 12.95 -4.94
CA VAL A 114 -1.37 11.95 -5.89
C VAL A 114 0.15 12.06 -6.00
N GLU A 115 0.71 13.26 -6.09
CA GLU A 115 2.15 13.52 -6.10
C GLU A 115 2.83 12.94 -4.85
N ARG A 116 2.30 13.24 -3.66
CA ARG A 116 2.76 12.67 -2.39
C ARG A 116 2.68 11.15 -2.39
N GLY A 117 1.61 10.58 -2.96
CA GLY A 117 1.46 9.14 -3.11
C GLY A 117 2.51 8.51 -4.02
N LEU A 118 2.92 9.18 -5.10
CA LEU A 118 3.98 8.70 -5.98
C LEU A 118 5.37 8.78 -5.32
N GLU A 119 5.60 9.76 -4.45
CA GLU A 119 6.81 9.79 -3.61
C GLU A 119 6.84 8.60 -2.65
N GLU A 120 5.69 8.28 -2.03
CA GLU A 120 5.57 7.13 -1.15
C GLU A 120 5.74 5.81 -1.91
N LEU A 121 5.20 5.68 -3.13
CA LEU A 121 5.49 4.55 -4.01
C LEU A 121 7.00 4.41 -4.28
N ALA A 122 7.66 5.50 -4.64
CA ALA A 122 9.10 5.51 -4.91
C ALA A 122 9.91 5.13 -3.66
N ARG A 123 9.43 5.46 -2.47
CA ARG A 123 9.98 5.01 -1.20
C ARG A 123 9.74 3.50 -1.01
N LEU A 124 8.50 3.02 -1.10
CA LEU A 124 8.16 1.60 -0.93
C LEU A 124 8.96 0.67 -1.84
N LEU A 125 9.33 1.14 -3.04
CA LEU A 125 10.13 0.41 -4.01
C LEU A 125 11.65 0.56 -3.84
N ASP A 126 12.10 1.46 -2.95
CA ASP A 126 13.52 1.67 -2.70
C ASP A 126 14.18 0.38 -2.21
N ARG A 127 15.38 0.11 -2.74
CA ARG A 127 16.11 -1.13 -2.41
C ARG A 127 16.30 -1.31 -0.90
N SER A 128 16.61 -0.25 -0.16
CA SER A 128 16.88 -0.34 1.27
C SER A 128 15.61 -0.71 2.06
N GLU A 129 14.47 -0.13 1.68
CA GLU A 129 13.14 -0.40 2.24
C GLU A 129 12.73 -1.85 2.07
N LEU A 130 12.82 -2.34 0.83
CA LEU A 130 12.49 -3.72 0.50
C LEU A 130 13.41 -4.71 1.23
N GLN A 131 14.70 -4.36 1.40
CA GLN A 131 15.64 -5.16 2.19
C GLN A 131 15.32 -5.17 3.67
N PHE A 132 14.90 -4.04 4.26
CA PHE A 132 14.43 -4.00 5.64
C PHE A 132 13.20 -4.90 5.81
N LYS A 133 12.22 -4.80 4.92
CA LYS A 133 11.02 -5.63 4.96
C LYS A 133 11.35 -7.12 4.87
N LEU A 134 12.18 -7.54 3.91
CA LEU A 134 12.65 -8.93 3.81
C LEU A 134 13.40 -9.39 5.07
N ARG A 135 14.21 -8.51 5.68
CA ARG A 135 14.96 -8.82 6.89
C ARG A 135 14.04 -9.03 8.09
N TYR A 136 13.03 -8.19 8.29
CA TYR A 136 12.14 -8.35 9.44
C TYR A 136 11.14 -9.48 9.23
N ASP A 137 10.51 -9.56 8.04
CA ASP A 137 9.47 -10.55 7.78
C ASP A 137 10.04 -11.98 7.66
N LEU A 138 11.21 -12.15 7.02
CA LEU A 138 11.80 -13.47 6.72
C LEU A 138 13.13 -13.74 7.45
N ARG A 139 13.61 -12.82 8.30
CA ARG A 139 14.93 -12.82 8.96
C ARG A 139 16.12 -12.65 7.99
N ARG A 140 16.16 -13.41 6.89
CA ARG A 140 17.23 -13.37 5.88
C ARG A 140 16.67 -13.65 4.49
N SER A 141 16.77 -12.70 3.57
CA SER A 141 16.30 -12.83 2.18
C SER A 141 16.93 -14.00 1.41
N ALA A 142 18.16 -14.41 1.78
CA ALA A 142 18.85 -15.54 1.16
C ALA A 142 18.08 -16.87 1.23
N THR A 143 17.11 -17.01 2.15
CA THR A 143 16.24 -18.21 2.20
C THR A 143 15.30 -18.31 0.99
N LEU A 144 15.08 -17.23 0.23
CA LEU A 144 14.29 -17.23 -1.01
C LEU A 144 15.09 -17.73 -2.22
N ASP A 145 16.42 -17.69 -2.15
CA ASP A 145 17.31 -18.09 -3.25
C ASP A 145 17.85 -19.52 -3.07
N GLY A 146 17.63 -20.14 -1.90
CA GLY A 146 18.03 -21.52 -1.67
C GLY A 146 18.09 -21.92 -0.20
N TRP A 147 18.72 -23.06 0.05
CA TRP A 147 18.91 -23.62 1.38
C TRP A 147 19.92 -22.81 2.19
N LEU A 148 19.53 -22.45 3.42
CA LEU A 148 20.36 -21.71 4.35
C LEU A 148 20.49 -22.47 5.68
N TRP A 149 21.72 -22.77 6.08
CA TRP A 149 22.00 -23.33 7.40
C TRP A 149 21.60 -22.38 8.53
N ARG A 150 20.87 -22.89 9.53
CA ARG A 150 20.45 -22.14 10.72
C ARG A 150 21.09 -22.72 11.98
N LYS A 151 22.12 -22.02 12.47
CA LYS A 151 22.73 -22.29 13.79
C LYS A 151 21.66 -22.20 14.89
N GLY A 152 21.58 -23.20 15.76
CA GLY A 152 20.58 -23.32 16.83
C GLY A 152 19.35 -24.15 16.47
N TYR A 153 18.94 -24.17 15.20
CA TYR A 153 18.02 -25.20 14.67
C TYR A 153 18.77 -26.46 14.23
N GLU A 154 20.06 -26.32 13.89
CA GLU A 154 20.91 -27.41 13.40
C GLU A 154 20.34 -28.08 12.13
N GLY A 155 19.80 -27.27 11.22
CA GLY A 155 19.26 -27.71 9.93
C GLY A 155 19.29 -26.61 8.86
N TYR A 156 19.01 -26.99 7.61
CA TYR A 156 18.82 -26.04 6.51
C TYR A 156 17.37 -25.62 6.42
N ILE A 157 17.14 -24.33 6.16
CA ILE A 157 15.81 -23.78 5.94
C ILE A 157 15.74 -23.06 4.59
N ARG A 158 14.59 -23.15 3.95
CA ARG A 158 14.27 -22.44 2.71
C ARG A 158 12.86 -21.85 2.79
N ALA A 159 12.70 -20.62 2.32
CA ALA A 159 11.40 -20.00 2.09
C ALA A 159 10.97 -20.35 0.66
N VAL A 160 9.78 -20.93 0.52
CA VAL A 160 9.20 -21.37 -0.75
C VAL A 160 7.92 -20.58 -0.98
N PRO A 161 7.65 -20.03 -2.18
CA PRO A 161 6.38 -19.36 -2.47
C PRO A 161 5.18 -20.26 -2.17
N LEU A 162 4.02 -19.65 -1.93
CA LEU A 162 2.75 -20.37 -1.92
C LEU A 162 2.51 -21.02 -3.29
N GLY A 163 2.66 -20.25 -4.37
CA GLY A 163 2.40 -20.66 -5.74
C GLY A 163 1.69 -19.53 -6.49
N VAL A 164 0.47 -19.77 -6.96
CA VAL A 164 -0.42 -18.75 -7.53
C VAL A 164 -1.18 -18.05 -6.40
N VAL A 165 -0.97 -16.75 -6.25
CA VAL A 165 -1.63 -15.92 -5.23
C VAL A 165 -2.59 -14.95 -5.89
N THR A 166 -3.87 -15.01 -5.52
CA THR A 166 -4.86 -14.02 -5.91
C THR A 166 -4.88 -12.87 -4.90
N HIS A 167 -4.77 -11.63 -5.39
CA HIS A 167 -4.86 -10.42 -4.61
C HIS A 167 -6.17 -9.71 -4.91
N VAL A 168 -7.05 -9.63 -3.93
CA VAL A 168 -8.24 -8.76 -3.98
C VAL A 168 -7.82 -7.41 -3.44
N SER A 169 -7.58 -6.47 -4.34
CA SER A 169 -7.01 -5.17 -3.99
C SER A 169 -8.04 -4.22 -3.36
N PRO A 170 -7.58 -3.26 -2.52
CA PRO A 170 -8.46 -2.25 -1.96
C PRO A 170 -8.75 -1.12 -2.97
N GLY A 171 -9.75 -0.28 -2.67
CA GLY A 171 -10.09 0.91 -3.47
C GLY A 171 -10.02 2.24 -2.73
N ASN A 172 -9.56 2.23 -1.48
CA ASN A 172 -9.47 3.42 -0.65
C ASN A 172 -8.19 4.24 -0.93
N VAL A 173 -7.08 3.60 -1.29
CA VAL A 173 -5.79 4.22 -1.62
C VAL A 173 -5.20 3.53 -2.85
N PHE A 174 -4.83 4.31 -3.87
CA PHE A 174 -4.38 3.82 -5.18
C PHE A 174 -3.08 2.98 -5.13
N LEU A 175 -2.28 3.15 -4.08
CA LEU A 175 -1.06 2.37 -3.89
C LEU A 175 -1.31 0.91 -3.46
N GLY A 176 -2.48 0.59 -2.92
CA GLY A 176 -2.71 -0.70 -2.24
C GLY A 176 -2.57 -1.92 -3.15
N ALA A 177 -3.01 -1.83 -4.41
CA ALA A 177 -2.86 -2.91 -5.38
C ALA A 177 -1.38 -3.14 -5.75
N ALA A 178 -0.63 -2.05 -5.96
CA ALA A 178 0.80 -2.09 -6.28
C ALA A 178 1.61 -2.67 -5.11
N ASP A 179 1.37 -2.21 -3.89
CA ASP A 179 2.04 -2.70 -2.67
C ASP A 179 1.80 -4.21 -2.45
N SER A 180 0.54 -4.64 -2.59
CA SER A 180 0.15 -6.05 -2.52
C SER A 180 0.86 -6.91 -3.56
N LEU A 181 0.97 -6.43 -4.81
CA LEU A 181 1.71 -7.09 -5.89
C LEU A 181 3.22 -7.17 -5.59
N VAL A 182 3.81 -6.08 -5.09
CA VAL A 182 5.23 -6.05 -4.69
C VAL A 182 5.51 -7.12 -3.64
N HIS A 183 4.64 -7.29 -2.65
CA HIS A 183 4.78 -8.36 -1.64
C HIS A 183 4.74 -9.76 -2.25
N GLY A 184 3.85 -10.00 -3.20
CA GLY A 184 3.78 -11.25 -3.96
C GLY A 184 5.05 -11.53 -4.78
N ILE A 185 5.56 -10.51 -5.47
CA ILE A 185 6.81 -10.57 -6.25
C ILE A 185 8.03 -10.83 -5.35
N LEU A 186 8.17 -10.11 -4.25
CA LEU A 186 9.28 -10.28 -3.29
C LEU A 186 9.35 -11.70 -2.73
N THR A 187 8.19 -12.35 -2.59
CA THR A 187 8.06 -13.72 -2.07
C THR A 187 8.06 -14.77 -3.17
N LYS A 188 8.30 -14.35 -4.41
CA LYS A 188 8.43 -15.18 -5.61
C LYS A 188 7.17 -15.95 -6.00
N ASN A 189 6.01 -15.45 -5.61
CA ASN A 189 4.71 -15.97 -6.04
C ASN A 189 4.38 -15.50 -7.47
N ILE A 190 3.50 -16.24 -8.14
CA ILE A 190 2.82 -15.81 -9.37
C ILE A 190 1.53 -15.12 -8.95
N ASN A 191 1.30 -13.89 -9.42
CA ASN A 191 0.31 -13.01 -8.78
C ASN A 191 -0.85 -12.67 -9.72
N LEU A 192 -2.08 -12.90 -9.26
CA LEU A 192 -3.31 -12.54 -9.97
C LEU A 192 -4.01 -11.41 -9.21
N VAL A 193 -3.92 -10.18 -9.71
CA VAL A 193 -4.39 -8.98 -9.01
C VAL A 193 -5.74 -8.55 -9.56
N LYS A 194 -6.80 -8.79 -8.79
CA LYS A 194 -8.13 -8.26 -9.05
C LYS A 194 -8.20 -6.81 -8.57
N VAL A 195 -8.31 -5.86 -9.49
CA VAL A 195 -8.37 -4.43 -9.16
C VAL A 195 -9.76 -4.01 -8.68
N SER A 196 -9.80 -3.06 -7.76
CA SER A 196 -11.06 -2.45 -7.31
C SER A 196 -11.60 -1.46 -8.36
N LYS A 197 -12.89 -1.15 -8.29
CA LYS A 197 -13.49 -0.11 -9.14
C LYS A 197 -12.99 1.31 -8.82
N GLY A 198 -12.49 1.53 -7.60
CA GLY A 198 -11.99 2.84 -7.16
C GLY A 198 -10.62 3.20 -7.70
N ASP A 199 -9.88 2.23 -8.24
CA ASP A 199 -8.62 2.48 -8.95
C ASP A 199 -8.33 1.38 -9.99
N PRO A 200 -8.98 1.44 -11.16
CA PRO A 200 -8.74 0.47 -12.23
C PRO A 200 -7.51 0.80 -13.09
N VAL A 201 -6.92 2.01 -12.95
CA VAL A 201 -5.95 2.56 -13.90
C VAL A 201 -4.52 2.48 -13.38
N PHE A 202 -4.26 2.93 -12.16
CA PHE A 202 -2.89 3.02 -11.66
C PHE A 202 -2.16 1.68 -11.62
N PRO A 203 -2.79 0.54 -11.25
CA PRO A 203 -2.10 -0.76 -11.25
C PRO A 203 -1.59 -1.17 -12.65
N LEU A 204 -2.33 -0.83 -13.72
CA LEU A 204 -1.91 -1.09 -15.10
C LEU A 204 -0.73 -0.19 -15.52
N LEU A 205 -0.73 1.08 -15.09
CA LEU A 205 0.40 1.98 -15.30
C LEU A 205 1.63 1.52 -14.50
N PHE A 206 1.42 0.99 -13.30
CA PHE A 206 2.48 0.39 -12.50
C PHE A 206 3.06 -0.86 -13.20
N ALA A 207 2.23 -1.73 -13.77
CA ALA A 207 2.69 -2.85 -14.60
C ALA A 207 3.55 -2.39 -15.79
N GLN A 208 3.12 -1.35 -16.50
CA GLN A 208 3.92 -0.75 -17.58
C GLN A 208 5.28 -0.24 -17.06
N SER A 209 5.32 0.38 -15.87
CA SER A 209 6.58 0.84 -15.28
C SER A 209 7.53 -0.32 -14.93
N LEU A 210 6.99 -1.47 -14.49
CA LEU A 210 7.79 -2.68 -14.27
C LEU A 210 8.35 -3.21 -15.59
N MET A 211 7.59 -3.16 -16.69
CA MET A 211 8.10 -3.52 -18.01
C MET A 211 9.24 -2.62 -18.48
N ASP A 212 9.13 -1.32 -18.23
CA ASP A 212 10.19 -0.36 -18.57
C ASP A 212 11.44 -0.60 -17.70
N ALA A 213 11.25 -1.00 -16.45
CA ALA A 213 12.32 -1.30 -15.50
C ALA A 213 12.98 -2.68 -15.70
N ASP A 214 12.30 -3.62 -16.37
CA ASP A 214 12.70 -5.02 -16.58
C ASP A 214 12.90 -5.38 -18.07
N PRO A 215 14.00 -4.93 -18.71
CA PRO A 215 14.27 -5.23 -20.12
C PRO A 215 14.35 -6.73 -20.43
N GLU A 216 14.76 -7.53 -19.44
CA GLU A 216 14.91 -8.98 -19.56
C GLU A 216 13.58 -9.74 -19.33
N ARG A 217 12.51 -9.04 -18.97
CA ARG A 217 11.17 -9.59 -18.74
C ARG A 217 11.15 -10.73 -17.73
N ARG A 218 11.91 -10.60 -16.65
CA ARG A 218 11.96 -11.56 -15.53
C ARG A 218 10.66 -11.56 -14.72
N LEU A 219 10.09 -10.38 -14.45
CA LEU A 219 8.89 -10.18 -13.63
C LEU A 219 7.61 -10.09 -14.47
N CYS A 220 7.69 -9.42 -15.63
CA CYS A 220 6.53 -9.12 -16.49
C CYS A 220 5.60 -10.31 -16.79
N PRO A 221 6.10 -11.52 -17.10
CA PRO A 221 5.23 -12.66 -17.37
C PRO A 221 4.71 -13.35 -16.10
N ARG A 222 4.96 -12.82 -14.89
CA ARG A 222 4.70 -13.51 -13.61
C ARG A 222 3.57 -12.92 -12.79
N PHE A 223 2.85 -11.97 -13.36
CA PHE A 223 1.65 -11.43 -12.75
C PHE A 223 0.64 -11.02 -13.80
N SER A 224 -0.61 -10.98 -13.37
CA SER A 224 -1.73 -10.44 -14.13
C SER A 224 -2.49 -9.45 -13.26
N ILE A 225 -3.04 -8.40 -13.88
CA ILE A 225 -3.85 -7.37 -13.27
C ILE A 225 -5.13 -7.26 -14.09
N PHE A 226 -6.28 -7.37 -13.46
CA PHE A 226 -7.55 -7.40 -14.19
C PHE A 226 -8.72 -6.88 -13.36
N THR A 227 -9.70 -6.31 -14.06
CA THR A 227 -11.05 -6.08 -13.54
C THR A 227 -11.92 -7.31 -13.81
N LEU A 228 -12.99 -7.46 -13.03
CA LEU A 228 -14.06 -8.44 -13.31
C LEU A 228 -15.36 -7.70 -13.65
N PRO A 229 -16.28 -8.35 -14.38
CA PRO A 229 -17.62 -7.81 -14.62
C PRO A 229 -18.41 -7.60 -13.32
N ASP A 230 -19.59 -6.98 -13.44
CA ASP A 230 -20.46 -6.75 -12.29
C ASP A 230 -21.00 -8.07 -11.72
N ASP A 231 -21.49 -8.96 -12.58
CA ASP A 231 -21.77 -10.35 -12.22
C ASP A 231 -20.49 -11.19 -12.35
N ARG A 232 -19.80 -11.33 -11.22
CA ARG A 232 -18.48 -11.96 -11.11
C ARG A 232 -18.47 -13.16 -10.17
N THR A 233 -19.63 -13.66 -9.79
CA THR A 233 -19.71 -14.70 -8.74
C THR A 233 -18.94 -15.95 -9.15
N GLU A 234 -19.11 -16.38 -10.39
CA GLU A 234 -18.42 -17.54 -10.97
C GLU A 234 -16.92 -17.27 -11.15
N HIS A 235 -16.55 -16.08 -11.63
CA HIS A 235 -15.15 -15.65 -11.75
C HIS A 235 -14.40 -15.70 -10.43
N GLU A 236 -15.00 -15.16 -9.37
CA GLU A 236 -14.39 -15.18 -8.04
C GLU A 236 -14.37 -16.60 -7.44
N ASP A 237 -15.35 -17.46 -7.78
CA ASP A 237 -15.36 -18.88 -7.41
C ASP A 237 -14.19 -19.65 -8.03
N VAL A 238 -13.90 -19.41 -9.31
CA VAL A 238 -12.72 -19.98 -10.00
C VAL A 238 -11.44 -19.62 -9.25
N LEU A 239 -11.24 -18.34 -8.95
CA LEU A 239 -10.04 -17.86 -8.24
C LEU A 239 -9.95 -18.45 -6.82
N ARG A 240 -11.08 -18.54 -6.11
CA ARG A 240 -11.16 -19.10 -4.75
C ARG A 240 -10.77 -20.56 -4.67
N ARG A 241 -11.09 -21.35 -5.70
CA ARG A 241 -10.85 -22.80 -5.73
C ARG A 241 -9.44 -23.14 -6.21
N ASN A 242 -8.91 -22.38 -7.17
CA ASN A 242 -7.73 -22.77 -7.92
C ASN A 242 -6.43 -22.05 -7.51
N SER A 243 -6.50 -20.99 -6.69
CA SER A 243 -5.30 -20.30 -6.18
C SER A 243 -4.68 -21.03 -4.99
N ASP A 244 -3.35 -20.99 -4.81
CA ASP A 244 -2.68 -21.50 -3.62
C ASP A 244 -2.85 -20.58 -2.39
N GLY A 245 -2.98 -19.27 -2.64
CA GLY A 245 -3.20 -18.27 -1.62
C GLY A 245 -4.09 -17.12 -2.09
N ILE A 246 -4.80 -16.50 -1.16
CA ILE A 246 -5.66 -15.33 -1.43
C ILE A 246 -5.39 -14.26 -0.40
N VAL A 247 -4.93 -13.10 -0.86
CA VAL A 247 -4.79 -11.89 -0.07
C VAL A 247 -6.04 -11.04 -0.28
N ILE A 248 -6.76 -10.75 0.80
CA ILE A 248 -8.03 -10.03 0.72
C ILE A 248 -7.90 -8.68 1.42
N TRP A 249 -7.95 -7.60 0.66
CA TRP A 249 -8.04 -6.24 1.20
C TRP A 249 -9.46 -5.70 1.01
N GLY A 250 -10.17 -5.40 2.09
CA GLY A 250 -11.49 -4.77 1.95
C GLY A 250 -12.37 -4.83 3.18
N GLY A 251 -13.63 -4.42 2.98
CA GLY A 251 -14.65 -4.45 4.02
C GLY A 251 -14.96 -5.86 4.52
N GLY A 252 -15.62 -5.95 5.68
CA GLY A 252 -15.89 -7.23 6.33
C GLY A 252 -16.71 -8.20 5.47
N GLU A 253 -17.57 -7.68 4.59
CA GLU A 253 -18.32 -8.50 3.62
C GLU A 253 -17.40 -9.15 2.58
N ALA A 254 -16.48 -8.40 1.99
CA ALA A 254 -15.51 -8.94 1.03
C ALA A 254 -14.64 -10.03 1.68
N VAL A 255 -14.16 -9.79 2.90
CA VAL A 255 -13.41 -10.80 3.67
C VAL A 255 -14.23 -12.07 3.89
N ARG A 256 -15.50 -11.95 4.31
CA ARG A 256 -16.38 -13.11 4.50
C ARG A 256 -16.63 -13.84 3.18
N ALA A 257 -16.95 -13.13 2.11
CA ALA A 257 -17.27 -13.70 0.81
C ALA A 257 -16.09 -14.48 0.21
N TRP A 258 -14.88 -13.93 0.29
CA TRP A 258 -13.67 -14.57 -0.22
C TRP A 258 -13.12 -15.68 0.68
N SER A 259 -13.39 -15.61 1.99
CA SER A 259 -13.04 -16.68 2.92
C SER A 259 -14.01 -17.87 2.82
N ALA A 260 -15.26 -17.62 2.42
CA ALA A 260 -16.25 -18.65 2.19
C ALA A 260 -15.93 -19.42 0.89
N ARG A 261 -16.19 -20.74 0.88
CA ARG A 261 -16.08 -21.59 -0.31
C ARG A 261 -14.70 -21.61 -0.98
N LYS A 262 -13.63 -21.31 -0.23
CA LYS A 262 -12.24 -21.52 -0.69
C LYS A 262 -11.98 -23.00 -0.99
N GLY A 263 -11.05 -23.27 -1.91
CA GLY A 263 -10.57 -24.63 -2.15
C GLY A 263 -9.85 -25.23 -0.94
N ASP A 264 -9.67 -26.54 -0.97
CA ASP A 264 -8.84 -27.26 -0.01
C ASP A 264 -7.37 -26.82 -0.13
N GLY A 265 -6.69 -26.66 1.00
CA GLY A 265 -5.30 -26.19 1.03
C GLY A 265 -5.09 -24.70 0.75
N VAL A 266 -6.07 -23.99 0.16
CA VAL A 266 -5.96 -22.55 -0.14
C VAL A 266 -5.77 -21.73 1.13
N LYS A 267 -4.68 -20.95 1.19
CA LYS A 267 -4.37 -20.07 2.33
C LYS A 267 -5.06 -18.72 2.18
N ILE A 268 -5.85 -18.31 3.17
CA ILE A 268 -6.49 -16.99 3.22
C ILE A 268 -5.66 -16.04 4.08
N ILE A 269 -5.40 -14.84 3.58
CA ILE A 269 -4.67 -13.77 4.26
C ILE A 269 -5.56 -12.52 4.28
N PRO A 270 -6.38 -12.33 5.32
CA PRO A 270 -7.38 -11.28 5.35
C PRO A 270 -6.86 -9.98 5.97
N TYR A 271 -7.05 -8.88 5.27
CA TYR A 271 -6.89 -7.50 5.73
C TYR A 271 -8.25 -6.81 5.67
N GLY A 272 -8.99 -6.97 6.78
CA GLY A 272 -10.37 -6.50 6.92
C GLY A 272 -10.48 -5.02 7.30
N PRO A 273 -11.70 -4.56 7.64
CA PRO A 273 -11.92 -3.19 8.08
C PRO A 273 -11.12 -2.89 9.34
N ARG A 274 -10.56 -1.68 9.42
CA ARG A 274 -9.74 -1.21 10.53
C ARG A 274 -10.30 0.06 11.15
N PHE A 275 -10.05 0.19 12.45
CA PHE A 275 -10.34 1.37 13.24
C PHE A 275 -9.03 1.88 13.83
N SER A 276 -8.65 3.09 13.44
CA SER A 276 -7.47 3.81 13.92
C SER A 276 -7.91 5.14 14.52
N PHE A 277 -7.19 5.62 15.53
CA PHE A 277 -7.58 6.82 16.27
C PHE A 277 -6.37 7.55 16.84
N SER A 278 -6.55 8.83 17.18
CA SER A 278 -5.58 9.61 17.93
C SER A 278 -5.96 9.67 19.40
N LEU A 279 -4.97 9.72 20.28
CA LEU A 279 -5.15 9.82 21.73
C LEU A 279 -4.18 10.86 22.28
N ILE A 280 -4.68 11.81 23.06
CA ILE A 280 -3.85 12.66 23.92
C ILE A 280 -4.09 12.30 25.38
N THR A 281 -3.01 12.20 26.16
CA THR A 281 -3.13 11.85 27.59
C THR A 281 -3.29 13.09 28.45
N ALA A 282 -4.04 12.96 29.57
CA ALA A 282 -4.09 14.01 30.59
C ALA A 282 -2.69 14.32 31.17
N GLY A 283 -1.84 13.29 31.30
CA GLY A 283 -0.47 13.44 31.78
C GLY A 283 0.36 14.36 30.89
N PHE A 284 0.21 14.25 29.56
CA PHE A 284 0.84 15.14 28.60
C PHE A 284 0.36 16.58 28.78
N LEU A 285 -0.95 16.83 28.75
CA LEU A 285 -1.51 18.17 28.89
C LEU A 285 -1.15 18.86 30.22
N ASN A 286 -1.02 18.09 31.30
CA ASN A 286 -0.57 18.61 32.59
C ASN A 286 0.90 19.04 32.59
N ALA A 287 1.77 18.30 31.89
CA ALA A 287 3.21 18.56 31.89
C ALA A 287 3.64 19.57 30.80
N LYS A 288 2.91 19.59 29.69
CA LYS A 288 3.33 20.26 28.44
C LYS A 288 2.40 21.39 28.01
N GLY A 289 1.15 21.39 28.46
CA GLY A 289 0.16 22.37 28.04
C GLY A 289 -0.22 22.23 26.56
N LEU A 290 -0.88 23.26 26.02
CA LEU A 290 -1.31 23.31 24.61
C LEU A 290 -0.17 23.75 23.66
N ASP A 291 0.82 24.48 24.15
CA ASP A 291 1.87 25.08 23.32
C ASP A 291 2.84 24.05 22.73
N GLU A 292 2.97 22.89 23.37
CA GLU A 292 3.89 21.82 22.98
C GLU A 292 3.17 20.70 22.20
N ILE A 293 1.89 20.89 21.83
CA ILE A 293 1.16 19.96 20.98
C ILE A 293 1.65 20.08 19.53
N ASP A 294 1.91 18.93 18.89
CA ASP A 294 2.16 18.86 17.45
C ASP A 294 0.85 18.87 16.65
N TYR A 295 0.31 20.07 16.43
CA TYR A 295 -0.90 20.27 15.63
C TYR A 295 -0.70 19.86 14.17
N ASP A 296 0.45 20.18 13.59
CA ASP A 296 0.75 19.87 12.19
C ASP A 296 0.88 18.37 11.95
N GLY A 297 1.47 17.63 12.89
CA GLY A 297 1.52 16.18 12.86
C GLY A 297 0.11 15.57 12.89
N LEU A 298 -0.75 16.00 13.83
CA LEU A 298 -2.13 15.51 13.90
C LEU A 298 -2.92 15.80 12.62
N VAL A 299 -2.83 17.03 12.09
CA VAL A 299 -3.51 17.40 10.84
C VAL A 299 -3.00 16.56 9.68
N GLN A 300 -1.69 16.34 9.57
CA GLN A 300 -1.12 15.46 8.54
C GLN A 300 -1.68 14.04 8.61
N ASP A 301 -1.80 13.46 9.80
CA ASP A 301 -2.39 12.12 9.97
C ASP A 301 -3.85 12.07 9.49
N VAL A 302 -4.63 13.14 9.73
CA VAL A 302 -6.04 13.24 9.33
C VAL A 302 -6.19 13.45 7.83
N ILE A 303 -5.49 14.42 7.24
CA ILE A 303 -5.70 14.82 5.84
C ILE A 303 -5.06 13.85 4.84
N THR A 304 -4.01 13.14 5.25
CA THR A 304 -3.31 12.24 4.33
C THR A 304 -4.26 11.13 3.89
N TRP A 305 -4.34 10.90 2.58
CA TRP A 305 -5.30 9.99 1.96
C TRP A 305 -6.77 10.34 2.24
N GLU A 306 -7.10 11.58 2.57
CA GLU A 306 -8.46 12.01 2.89
C GLU A 306 -9.08 11.18 4.02
N THR A 307 -8.25 10.76 5.00
CA THR A 307 -8.66 9.87 6.10
C THR A 307 -9.11 8.47 5.65
N ARG A 308 -8.89 8.09 4.38
CA ARG A 308 -9.35 6.82 3.81
C ARG A 308 -8.40 5.66 4.06
N ALA A 309 -7.15 5.90 4.48
CA ALA A 309 -6.20 4.82 4.77
C ALA A 309 -6.59 4.08 6.06
N CYS A 310 -6.29 2.78 6.14
CA CYS A 310 -6.59 1.95 7.32
C CYS A 310 -5.93 2.49 8.61
N GLY A 311 -4.76 3.12 8.46
CA GLY A 311 -4.02 3.78 9.53
C GLY A 311 -4.44 5.20 9.85
N SER A 312 -5.35 5.82 9.10
CA SER A 312 -5.78 7.20 9.36
C SER A 312 -6.67 7.28 10.61
N PRO A 313 -6.49 8.28 11.50
CA PRO A 313 -7.29 8.43 12.69
C PRO A 313 -8.71 8.87 12.31
N GLN A 314 -9.71 8.08 12.70
CA GLN A 314 -11.12 8.43 12.55
C GLN A 314 -11.60 9.35 13.70
N LEU A 315 -11.11 9.09 14.91
CA LEU A 315 -11.45 9.83 16.12
C LEU A 315 -10.19 10.34 16.82
N LEU A 316 -10.32 11.44 17.58
CA LEU A 316 -9.37 11.88 18.60
C LEU A 316 -10.03 11.73 19.99
N PHE A 317 -9.40 10.98 20.88
CA PHE A 317 -9.80 10.91 22.28
C PHE A 317 -9.11 11.99 23.10
N TRP A 318 -9.91 12.88 23.68
CA TRP A 318 -9.46 14.01 24.50
C TRP A 318 -9.74 13.76 26.00
N PRO A 319 -8.82 14.02 26.94
CA PRO A 319 -9.08 13.77 28.36
C PRO A 319 -10.11 14.77 28.91
N ALA A 320 -11.24 14.28 29.41
CA ALA A 320 -12.34 15.11 29.92
C ALA A 320 -11.94 16.02 31.10
N LEU A 321 -10.88 15.68 31.83
CA LEU A 321 -10.30 16.54 32.88
C LEU A 321 -9.82 17.90 32.35
N HIS A 322 -9.53 17.99 31.05
CA HIS A 322 -9.08 19.21 30.36
C HIS A 322 -10.13 19.74 29.38
N GLN A 323 -11.42 19.59 29.70
CA GLN A 323 -12.51 20.10 28.88
C GLN A 323 -12.44 21.62 28.69
N ASP A 324 -11.93 22.34 29.68
CA ASP A 324 -11.71 23.79 29.66
C ASP A 324 -10.75 24.24 28.54
N LYS A 325 -9.78 23.39 28.19
CA LYS A 325 -8.77 23.67 27.16
C LYS A 325 -9.20 23.26 25.75
N LEU A 326 -10.32 22.54 25.60
CA LEU A 326 -10.70 21.93 24.33
C LEU A 326 -11.06 22.98 23.27
N GLY A 327 -11.70 24.09 23.65
CA GLY A 327 -12.03 25.17 22.72
C GLY A 327 -10.76 25.77 22.07
N GLU A 328 -9.79 26.17 22.90
CA GLU A 328 -8.52 26.71 22.41
C GLU A 328 -7.72 25.68 21.59
N PHE A 329 -7.77 24.40 21.97
CA PHE A 329 -7.19 23.33 21.17
C PHE A 329 -7.80 23.28 19.77
N CYS A 330 -9.14 23.33 19.65
CA CYS A 330 -9.82 23.31 18.37
C CYS A 330 -9.50 24.55 17.52
N ASP A 331 -9.38 25.74 18.13
CA ASP A 331 -8.98 26.97 17.45
C ASP A 331 -7.58 26.88 16.84
N ARG A 332 -6.61 26.36 17.59
CA ARG A 332 -5.24 26.14 17.10
C ARG A 332 -5.19 25.05 16.03
N LEU A 333 -5.99 23.99 16.18
CA LEU A 333 -6.07 22.90 15.22
C LEU A 333 -6.68 23.37 13.89
N ALA A 334 -7.73 24.20 13.92
CA ALA A 334 -8.32 24.82 12.75
C ALA A 334 -7.29 25.64 11.95
N GLN A 335 -6.43 26.41 12.62
CA GLN A 335 -5.35 27.16 11.96
C GLN A 335 -4.34 26.24 11.26
N SER A 336 -4.03 25.08 11.84
CA SER A 336 -3.17 24.08 11.22
C SER A 336 -3.86 23.42 10.02
N PHE A 337 -5.16 23.11 10.10
CA PHE A 337 -5.94 22.66 8.93
C PHE A 337 -5.89 23.67 7.78
N GLU A 338 -6.10 24.97 8.05
CA GLU A 338 -5.99 26.04 7.05
C GLU A 338 -4.57 26.17 6.47
N HIS A 339 -3.54 25.93 7.28
CA HIS A 339 -2.16 25.88 6.79
C HIS A 339 -1.95 24.71 5.83
N TRP A 340 -2.38 23.51 6.21
CA TRP A 340 -2.15 22.29 5.42
C TRP A 340 -3.03 22.18 4.19
N ASN A 341 -4.28 22.66 4.23
CA ASN A 341 -5.15 22.68 3.06
C ASN A 341 -4.57 23.53 1.92
N ARG A 342 -3.74 24.55 2.22
CA ARG A 342 -3.02 25.29 1.18
C ARG A 342 -1.88 24.50 0.53
N ARG A 343 -1.33 23.49 1.22
CA ARG A 343 -0.21 22.66 0.74
C ARG A 343 -0.67 21.36 0.10
N LEU A 344 -1.74 20.79 0.65
CA LEU A 344 -2.41 19.58 0.21
C LEU A 344 -3.90 19.92 0.14
N PRO A 345 -4.38 20.56 -0.93
CA PRO A 345 -5.79 20.91 -1.05
C PRO A 345 -6.68 19.66 -1.04
N PRO A 346 -7.95 19.78 -0.61
CA PRO A 346 -8.91 18.71 -0.76
C PRO A 346 -9.18 18.43 -2.25
N PRO A 347 -9.77 17.28 -2.59
CA PRO A 347 -10.19 17.00 -3.96
C PRO A 347 -11.18 18.06 -4.45
N THR A 348 -11.01 18.53 -5.69
CA THR A 348 -11.93 19.51 -6.30
C THR A 348 -13.35 18.95 -6.48
N GLU A 349 -13.46 17.64 -6.64
CA GLU A 349 -14.75 16.95 -6.73
C GLU A 349 -14.74 15.69 -5.87
N LEU A 350 -15.83 15.49 -5.16
CA LEU A 350 -16.13 14.28 -4.40
C LEU A 350 -17.29 13.55 -5.06
N GLU A 351 -17.25 12.22 -4.97
CA GLU A 351 -18.37 11.31 -5.25
C GLU A 351 -19.64 11.77 -4.53
N PHE A 352 -20.80 11.59 -5.18
CA PHE A 352 -22.08 12.07 -4.64
C PHE A 352 -22.38 11.49 -3.25
N ASP A 353 -22.18 10.18 -3.06
CA ASP A 353 -22.44 9.51 -1.79
C ASP A 353 -21.52 10.03 -0.66
N VAL A 354 -20.28 10.39 -0.99
CA VAL A 354 -19.34 11.01 -0.04
C VAL A 354 -19.85 12.39 0.38
N LYS A 355 -20.30 13.22 -0.57
CA LYS A 355 -20.90 14.53 -0.27
C LYS A 355 -22.14 14.40 0.63
N VAL A 356 -22.98 13.39 0.37
CA VAL A 356 -24.18 13.12 1.17
C VAL A 356 -23.82 12.75 2.61
N GLU A 357 -22.88 11.83 2.83
CA GLU A 357 -22.49 11.41 4.18
C GLU A 357 -21.78 12.54 4.95
N LEU A 358 -20.92 13.33 4.31
CA LEU A 358 -20.32 14.52 4.91
C LEU A 358 -21.40 15.53 5.33
N ARG A 359 -22.35 15.84 4.43
CA ARG A 359 -23.41 16.80 4.71
C ARG A 359 -24.33 16.34 5.83
N LYS A 360 -24.69 15.06 5.84
CA LYS A 360 -25.51 14.44 6.88
C LYS A 360 -24.85 14.55 8.25
N GLU A 361 -23.56 14.24 8.34
CA GLU A 361 -22.82 14.36 9.59
C GLU A 361 -22.67 15.80 10.07
N TYR A 362 -22.39 16.73 9.14
CA TYR A 362 -22.37 18.16 9.39
C TYR A 362 -23.68 18.68 9.98
N GLU A 363 -24.81 18.46 9.29
CA GLU A 363 -26.11 19.00 9.72
C GLU A 363 -26.58 18.38 11.04
N LEU A 364 -26.29 17.09 11.27
CA LEU A 364 -26.58 16.45 12.55
C LEU A 364 -25.76 17.07 13.70
N THR A 365 -24.46 17.27 13.48
CA THR A 365 -23.60 17.90 14.50
C THR A 365 -24.01 19.35 14.76
N ARG A 366 -24.32 20.11 13.71
CA ARG A 366 -24.83 21.48 13.80
C ARG A 366 -26.12 21.57 14.60
N PHE A 367 -27.06 20.66 14.38
CA PHE A 367 -28.30 20.57 15.17
C PHE A 367 -28.03 20.25 16.65
N LEU A 368 -27.11 19.34 16.94
CA LEU A 368 -26.70 19.03 18.31
C LEU A 368 -25.97 20.19 18.98
N ALA A 369 -25.18 20.97 18.23
CA ALA A 369 -24.49 22.15 18.73
C ALA A 369 -25.48 23.24 19.18
N LEU A 370 -26.57 23.47 18.43
CA LEU A 370 -27.66 24.38 18.85
C LEU A 370 -28.32 23.97 20.18
N LYS A 371 -28.22 22.70 20.56
CA LYS A 371 -28.72 22.17 21.84
C LYS A 371 -27.65 22.13 22.94
N GLY A 372 -26.46 22.68 22.70
CA GLY A 372 -25.32 22.58 23.61
C GLY A 372 -24.83 21.14 23.82
N MET A 373 -25.05 20.26 22.83
CA MET A 373 -24.70 18.84 22.90
C MET A 373 -23.46 18.48 22.07
N ALA A 374 -22.96 19.40 21.24
CA ALA A 374 -21.77 19.24 20.42
C ALA A 374 -21.08 20.60 20.21
N GLN A 375 -19.88 20.59 19.66
CA GLN A 375 -19.24 21.77 19.07
C GLN A 375 -18.82 21.44 17.64
N LEU A 376 -18.85 22.44 16.78
CA LEU A 376 -18.55 22.31 15.37
C LEU A 376 -17.66 23.47 14.96
N MET A 377 -16.56 23.15 14.29
CA MET A 377 -15.75 24.10 13.55
C MET A 377 -15.54 23.55 12.15
N GLU A 378 -15.62 24.41 11.16
CA GLU A 378 -15.55 24.00 9.77
C GLU A 378 -14.88 25.07 8.92
N ASP A 379 -14.38 24.63 7.77
CA ASP A 379 -14.24 25.52 6.62
C ASP A 379 -15.61 25.76 5.94
N SER A 380 -15.72 26.91 5.28
CA SER A 380 -16.89 27.37 4.52
C SER A 380 -17.43 26.38 3.48
N GLU A 381 -16.58 25.52 2.91
CA GLU A 381 -16.95 24.50 1.91
C GLU A 381 -16.82 23.06 2.43
N LEU A 382 -16.64 22.87 3.73
CA LEU A 382 -16.32 21.57 4.34
C LEU A 382 -15.03 20.95 3.77
N ALA A 383 -14.05 21.79 3.41
CA ALA A 383 -12.71 21.33 3.05
C ALA A 383 -12.00 20.61 4.21
N TRP A 384 -12.45 20.87 5.44
CA TRP A 384 -12.16 20.12 6.66
C TRP A 384 -13.26 20.45 7.68
N SER A 385 -13.42 19.59 8.69
CA SER A 385 -14.29 19.88 9.83
C SER A 385 -13.83 19.20 11.12
N ILE A 386 -14.06 19.88 12.25
CA ILE A 386 -13.77 19.41 13.60
C ILE A 386 -15.10 19.32 14.36
N HIS A 387 -15.43 18.11 14.80
CA HIS A 387 -16.70 17.80 15.46
C HIS A 387 -16.41 17.34 16.90
N VAL A 388 -16.76 18.14 17.91
CA VAL A 388 -16.70 17.69 19.30
C VAL A 388 -18.03 17.03 19.67
N ARG A 389 -17.98 15.74 19.99
CA ARG A 389 -19.16 14.94 20.37
C ARG A 389 -19.09 14.53 21.85
N ARG A 390 -20.18 13.98 22.37
CA ARG A 390 -20.24 13.44 23.74
C ARG A 390 -19.64 12.05 23.82
N TRP A 391 -19.25 11.66 25.03
CA TRP A 391 -18.65 10.37 25.34
C TRP A 391 -19.51 9.17 24.89
N GLU A 392 -20.84 9.30 24.98
CA GLU A 392 -21.81 8.26 24.63
C GLU A 392 -22.00 8.09 23.10
N ASP A 393 -21.38 8.93 22.28
CA ASP A 393 -21.50 8.83 20.83
C ASP A 393 -20.47 7.84 20.26
N HIS A 394 -20.97 6.67 19.86
CA HIS A 394 -20.16 5.59 19.29
C HIS A 394 -20.10 5.60 17.75
N ARG A 395 -20.62 6.64 17.10
CA ARG A 395 -20.63 6.70 15.63
C ARG A 395 -19.23 6.99 15.08
N GLY A 396 -18.90 6.37 13.95
CA GLY A 396 -17.63 6.59 13.25
C GLY A 396 -17.50 7.96 12.58
N SER A 397 -16.38 8.14 11.89
CA SER A 397 -16.11 9.30 11.03
C SER A 397 -16.66 9.09 9.62
N PRO A 398 -17.24 10.13 8.97
CA PRO A 398 -17.53 10.11 7.54
C PRO A 398 -16.24 10.20 6.67
N LEU A 399 -15.06 10.20 7.31
CA LEU A 399 -13.74 10.34 6.69
C LEU A 399 -13.59 11.71 6.00
N ASN A 400 -12.72 11.82 5.00
CA ASN A 400 -12.53 13.01 4.17
C ASN A 400 -12.29 14.29 4.97
N ARG A 401 -11.20 14.30 5.75
CA ARG A 401 -10.76 15.46 6.55
C ARG A 401 -11.75 15.89 7.66
N THR A 402 -12.62 14.97 8.07
CA THR A 402 -13.49 15.15 9.25
C THR A 402 -12.83 14.52 10.48
N LEU A 403 -12.41 15.35 11.44
CA LEU A 403 -11.91 14.89 12.73
C LEU A 403 -13.00 14.99 13.80
N ILE A 404 -13.33 13.86 14.41
CA ILE A 404 -14.25 13.81 15.54
C ILE A 404 -13.47 13.70 16.83
N ILE A 405 -13.74 14.62 17.76
CA ILE A 405 -13.13 14.65 19.09
C ILE A 405 -14.13 14.15 20.11
N ILE A 406 -13.75 13.13 20.88
CA ILE A 406 -14.56 12.57 21.96
C ILE A 406 -13.83 12.74 23.30
N PRO A 407 -14.37 13.55 24.22
CA PRO A 407 -13.85 13.63 25.58
C PRO A 407 -14.05 12.30 26.31
N TYR A 408 -12.95 11.68 26.77
CA TYR A 408 -12.97 10.42 27.52
C TYR A 408 -12.71 10.65 29.02
N PRO A 409 -13.40 9.93 29.94
CA PRO A 409 -13.27 10.16 31.38
C PRO A 409 -11.88 9.80 31.94
N HIS A 410 -11.42 8.58 31.67
CA HIS A 410 -10.12 8.05 32.07
C HIS A 410 -9.75 6.84 31.21
N LEU A 411 -8.49 6.40 31.25
CA LEU A 411 -7.97 5.37 30.35
C LEU A 411 -8.76 4.05 30.43
N SER A 412 -9.15 3.57 31.62
CA SER A 412 -9.92 2.32 31.72
C SER A 412 -11.30 2.40 31.05
N ALA A 413 -12.02 3.52 31.17
CA ALA A 413 -13.29 3.73 30.46
C ALA A 413 -13.07 3.75 28.94
N LEU A 414 -11.97 4.33 28.47
CA LEU A 414 -11.59 4.28 27.06
C LEU A 414 -11.31 2.86 26.57
N LEU A 415 -10.58 2.06 27.34
CA LEU A 415 -10.33 0.66 26.98
C LEU A 415 -11.62 -0.17 26.94
N GLU A 416 -12.59 0.11 27.83
CA GLU A 416 -13.92 -0.50 27.79
C GLU A 416 -14.71 -0.10 26.56
N TRP A 417 -14.69 1.18 26.21
CA TRP A 417 -15.32 1.73 25.00
C TRP A 417 -14.77 1.07 23.73
N LEU A 418 -13.45 0.83 23.67
CA LEU A 418 -12.76 0.25 22.51
C LEU A 418 -12.87 -1.29 22.45
N ARG A 419 -13.23 -1.96 23.55
CA ARG A 419 -13.26 -3.43 23.66
C ARG A 419 -14.14 -4.15 22.63
N PRO A 420 -15.31 -3.63 22.23
CA PRO A 420 -16.11 -4.20 21.14
C PRO A 420 -15.35 -4.20 19.81
N LEU A 421 -14.51 -3.19 19.57
CA LEU A 421 -13.74 -2.98 18.33
C LEU A 421 -12.39 -3.70 18.32
N ARG A 422 -12.05 -4.48 19.35
CA ARG A 422 -10.71 -5.09 19.54
C ARG A 422 -10.13 -5.86 18.34
N ARG A 423 -10.97 -6.38 17.45
CA ARG A 423 -10.54 -7.11 16.23
C ARG A 423 -10.27 -6.19 15.03
N GLU A 424 -10.73 -4.96 15.11
CA GLU A 424 -10.66 -3.93 14.09
C GLU A 424 -9.62 -2.87 14.44
N LEU A 425 -9.20 -2.75 15.72
CA LEU A 425 -8.15 -1.83 16.14
C LEU A 425 -6.85 -2.05 15.36
N GLN A 426 -6.26 -0.96 14.86
CA GLN A 426 -4.99 -1.01 14.14
C GLN A 426 -3.97 -0.02 14.69
N SER A 427 -4.08 1.25 14.31
CA SER A 427 -3.08 2.27 14.59
C SER A 427 -3.57 3.30 15.62
N VAL A 428 -2.69 3.70 16.53
CA VAL A 428 -2.94 4.81 17.46
C VAL A 428 -1.85 5.85 17.39
N GLY A 429 -2.22 7.09 17.07
CA GLY A 429 -1.35 8.26 17.22
C GLY A 429 -1.43 8.78 18.65
N LEU A 430 -0.33 8.76 19.39
CA LEU A 430 -0.29 9.08 20.81
C LEU A 430 0.46 10.39 21.08
N ALA A 431 -0.25 11.40 21.56
CA ALA A 431 0.35 12.55 22.25
C ALA A 431 0.47 12.23 23.75
N GLY A 432 1.65 11.72 24.11
CA GLY A 432 1.95 11.22 25.45
C GLY A 432 3.39 11.51 25.86
N LEU A 433 3.67 11.46 27.15
CA LEU A 433 5.02 11.48 27.68
C LEU A 433 5.67 10.09 27.46
N PRO A 434 7.01 9.95 27.58
CA PRO A 434 7.66 8.65 27.39
C PRO A 434 7.08 7.50 28.25
N ARG A 435 6.60 7.81 29.45
CA ARG A 435 5.92 6.84 30.32
C ARG A 435 4.56 6.38 29.79
N ASP A 436 3.87 7.24 29.03
CA ASP A 436 2.56 6.94 28.46
C ASP A 436 2.72 5.98 27.28
N PHE A 437 3.74 6.18 26.43
CA PHE A 437 4.11 5.20 25.39
C PHE A 437 4.36 3.81 25.97
N ARG A 438 4.92 3.71 27.18
CA ARG A 438 5.11 2.44 27.86
C ARG A 438 3.81 1.87 28.44
N ASN A 439 3.13 2.64 29.29
CA ASN A 439 2.02 2.13 30.10
C ASN A 439 0.71 2.11 29.32
N THR A 440 0.33 3.24 28.71
CA THR A 440 -0.85 3.33 27.83
C THR A 440 -0.64 2.47 26.59
N GLY A 441 0.58 2.46 26.04
CA GLY A 441 0.89 1.62 24.89
C GLY A 441 0.72 0.13 25.17
N LEU A 442 1.19 -0.36 26.33
CA LEU A 442 0.97 -1.75 26.74
C LEU A 442 -0.53 -2.09 26.83
N ALA A 443 -1.33 -1.24 27.49
CA ALA A 443 -2.75 -1.47 27.65
C ALA A 443 -3.53 -1.47 26.32
N LEU A 444 -3.15 -0.57 25.39
CA LEU A 444 -3.73 -0.52 24.04
C LEU A 444 -3.33 -1.75 23.21
N SER A 445 -2.07 -2.17 23.29
CA SER A 445 -1.60 -3.38 22.62
C SER A 445 -2.28 -4.64 23.13
N ASP A 446 -2.44 -4.79 24.45
CA ASP A 446 -3.17 -5.91 25.07
C ASP A 446 -4.64 -5.94 24.64
N LEU A 447 -5.23 -4.78 24.34
CA LEU A 447 -6.58 -4.68 23.81
C LEU A 447 -6.68 -5.13 22.35
N GLY A 448 -5.63 -4.95 21.55
CA GLY A 448 -5.60 -5.33 20.12
C GLY A 448 -5.03 -4.27 19.19
N VAL A 449 -4.56 -3.11 19.68
CA VAL A 449 -3.85 -2.13 18.85
C VAL A 449 -2.52 -2.73 18.38
N THR A 450 -2.29 -2.70 17.06
CA THR A 450 -1.12 -3.34 16.45
C THR A 450 0.02 -2.37 16.14
N ARG A 451 -0.26 -1.06 16.16
CA ARG A 451 0.73 -0.02 15.89
C ARG A 451 0.44 1.23 16.73
N ILE A 452 1.47 1.76 17.39
CA ILE A 452 1.40 3.01 18.15
C ILE A 452 2.51 3.93 17.64
N THR A 453 2.18 5.18 17.35
CA THR A 453 3.11 6.19 16.83
C THR A 453 2.95 7.50 17.58
N GLU A 454 3.87 8.44 17.35
CA GLU A 454 3.60 9.86 17.63
C GLU A 454 2.57 10.39 16.62
N TRP A 455 2.01 11.57 16.89
CA TRP A 455 1.25 12.32 15.89
C TRP A 455 2.17 12.73 14.73
N GLY A 456 1.65 12.74 13.52
CA GLY A 456 2.40 12.99 12.28
C GLY A 456 3.01 11.75 11.65
N GLU A 457 2.99 10.61 12.34
CA GLU A 457 3.64 9.37 11.90
C GLU A 457 2.64 8.24 11.60
N MET A 458 1.33 8.46 11.75
CA MET A 458 0.33 7.41 11.46
C MET A 458 0.27 7.10 9.97
N TRP A 459 0.40 8.11 9.12
CA TRP A 459 0.30 7.95 7.66
C TRP A 459 1.51 7.24 7.03
N ARG A 460 2.68 7.22 7.70
CA ARG A 460 3.92 6.62 7.18
C ARG A 460 4.42 5.48 8.08
N PRO A 461 4.44 4.21 7.61
CA PRO A 461 5.00 3.11 8.38
C PRO A 461 6.53 3.18 8.47
N ASN A 462 7.07 2.84 9.65
CA ASN A 462 8.51 2.66 9.85
C ASN A 462 9.05 1.52 8.98
N HIS A 463 10.33 1.62 8.60
CA HIS A 463 11.01 0.62 7.77
C HIS A 463 10.86 -0.81 8.31
N GLY A 464 10.16 -1.66 7.56
CA GLY A 464 9.94 -3.05 7.93
C GLY A 464 9.05 -3.28 9.16
N SER A 465 8.23 -2.30 9.56
CA SER A 465 7.24 -2.51 10.61
C SER A 465 6.20 -3.57 10.21
N PRO A 466 5.69 -4.37 11.15
CA PRO A 466 4.52 -5.22 10.93
C PRO A 466 3.31 -4.40 10.43
N HIS A 467 2.44 -5.04 9.66
CA HIS A 467 1.17 -4.47 9.23
C HIS A 467 0.04 -5.33 9.79
N ASP A 468 -0.96 -4.71 10.41
CA ASP A 468 -2.10 -5.41 11.05
C ASP A 468 -1.66 -6.51 12.03
N GLY A 469 -0.56 -6.27 12.76
CA GLY A 469 -0.04 -7.20 13.75
C GLY A 469 0.68 -8.43 13.17
N THR A 470 0.95 -8.47 11.86
CA THR A 470 1.69 -9.55 11.23
C THR A 470 2.81 -9.06 10.30
N PHE A 471 3.75 -9.97 10.01
CA PHE A 471 4.79 -9.79 9.01
C PHE A 471 4.32 -10.39 7.68
N GLN A 472 3.79 -9.53 6.80
CA GLN A 472 3.03 -9.94 5.62
C GLN A 472 3.78 -10.88 4.67
N LEU A 473 5.09 -10.66 4.43
CA LEU A 473 5.85 -11.52 3.51
C LEU A 473 5.98 -12.95 4.06
N ARG A 474 5.94 -13.12 5.39
CA ARG A 474 5.94 -14.44 6.02
C ARG A 474 4.67 -15.21 5.71
N GLU A 475 3.55 -14.51 5.51
CA GLU A 475 2.28 -15.15 5.17
C GLU A 475 2.24 -15.66 3.74
N LEU A 476 3.09 -15.11 2.86
CA LEU A 476 3.18 -15.43 1.43
C LEU A 476 4.24 -16.50 1.10
N VAL A 477 4.79 -17.17 2.12
CA VAL A 477 5.74 -18.26 1.93
C VAL A 477 5.39 -19.46 2.82
N ARG A 478 5.86 -20.63 2.40
CA ARG A 478 5.99 -21.84 3.20
C ARG A 478 7.46 -22.03 3.57
N TRP A 479 7.70 -22.61 4.74
CA TRP A 479 9.05 -22.94 5.18
C TRP A 479 9.30 -24.43 4.97
N SER A 480 10.35 -24.75 4.21
CA SER A 480 10.85 -26.11 4.06
C SER A 480 12.15 -26.27 4.84
N VAL A 481 12.35 -27.45 5.42
CA VAL A 481 13.51 -27.76 6.26
C VAL A 481 14.18 -29.05 5.81
N ILE A 482 15.50 -29.11 5.99
CA ILE A 482 16.29 -30.34 5.91
C ILE A 482 17.03 -30.50 7.25
N GLU A 483 16.63 -31.53 7.98
CA GLU A 483 17.24 -31.94 9.26
C GLU A 483 18.34 -32.97 8.96
N SER A 484 19.46 -32.48 8.42
CA SER A 484 20.62 -33.30 8.09
C SER A 484 21.90 -32.63 8.55
N LEU A 485 22.91 -33.44 8.88
CA LEU A 485 24.22 -32.95 9.29
C LEU A 485 24.84 -32.09 8.17
N PRO A 486 25.48 -30.94 8.48
CA PRO A 486 26.09 -30.06 7.48
C PRO A 486 27.04 -30.79 6.55
N ARG A 487 27.83 -31.73 7.10
CA ARG A 487 28.81 -32.52 6.35
C ARG A 487 28.21 -33.36 5.23
N ARG A 488 26.94 -33.78 5.35
CA ARG A 488 26.25 -34.54 4.30
C ARG A 488 25.68 -33.65 3.21
N PHE A 489 25.16 -32.47 3.58
CA PHE A 489 24.54 -31.54 2.64
C PHE A 489 25.58 -30.71 1.87
N ASP A 490 26.64 -30.25 2.55
CA ASP A 490 27.73 -29.49 1.94
C ASP A 490 28.75 -30.37 1.19
N ALA A 491 28.65 -31.70 1.29
CA ALA A 491 29.52 -32.64 0.57
C ALA A 491 29.49 -32.41 -0.94
N GLU A 492 28.33 -32.07 -1.52
CA GLU A 492 28.19 -31.75 -2.94
C GLU A 492 28.68 -30.34 -3.30
N ARG A 493 28.57 -29.36 -2.39
CA ARG A 493 29.16 -28.02 -2.62
C ARG A 493 30.69 -28.06 -2.67
N ASN A 494 31.31 -28.99 -1.95
CA ASN A 494 32.75 -29.25 -2.03
C ASN A 494 33.18 -30.00 -3.32
N LEU A 495 32.24 -30.49 -4.13
CA LEU A 495 32.51 -31.14 -5.41
C LEU A 495 32.50 -30.16 -6.60
N GLN A 496 32.07 -28.90 -6.41
CA GLN A 496 32.29 -27.88 -7.44
C GLN A 496 33.70 -27.29 -7.28
N PRO A 497 34.60 -27.45 -8.26
CA PRO A 497 35.93 -26.87 -8.18
C PRO A 497 35.81 -25.35 -8.09
N ILE A 498 36.34 -24.79 -7.00
CA ILE A 498 36.51 -23.34 -6.83
C ILE A 498 37.29 -22.83 -8.05
N PRO A 499 36.74 -21.91 -8.87
CA PRO A 499 37.51 -21.33 -9.97
C PRO A 499 38.74 -20.61 -9.38
N PRO A 500 39.94 -20.84 -9.94
CA PRO A 500 41.19 -20.43 -9.31
C PRO A 500 41.40 -18.92 -9.47
N SER A 501 40.77 -18.11 -8.60
CA SER A 501 41.05 -16.66 -8.58
C SER A 501 41.26 -16.07 -7.18
N LYS A 502 40.91 -16.78 -6.09
CA LYS A 502 41.16 -16.31 -4.72
C LYS A 502 42.37 -16.96 -4.04
N THR A 503 42.85 -18.09 -4.55
CA THR A 503 43.97 -18.83 -3.95
C THR A 503 45.32 -18.13 -4.20
N ARG A 504 45.49 -17.40 -5.31
CA ARG A 504 46.78 -16.77 -5.65
C ARG A 504 47.15 -15.60 -4.73
N LYS A 505 46.18 -14.76 -4.35
CA LYS A 505 46.42 -13.66 -3.39
C LYS A 505 46.74 -14.19 -1.99
N LEU A 506 46.07 -15.26 -1.56
CA LEU A 506 46.33 -15.88 -0.26
C LEU A 506 47.69 -16.59 -0.24
N LYS A 507 48.07 -17.26 -1.34
CA LYS A 507 49.38 -17.90 -1.49
C LYS A 507 50.52 -16.88 -1.48
N ASN A 508 50.37 -15.77 -2.21
CA ASN A 508 51.35 -14.68 -2.20
C ASN A 508 51.52 -14.02 -0.82
N LEU A 509 50.45 -13.92 -0.02
CA LEU A 509 50.52 -13.40 1.35
C LEU A 509 51.21 -14.37 2.31
N ILE A 510 51.01 -15.68 2.12
CA ILE A 510 51.66 -16.73 2.92
C ILE A 510 53.14 -16.88 2.55
N ASP A 511 53.48 -16.76 1.27
CA ASP A 511 54.88 -16.82 0.80
C ASP A 511 55.66 -15.58 1.26
N TYR A 512 55.05 -14.39 1.21
CA TYR A 512 55.61 -13.14 1.76
C TYR A 512 55.83 -13.24 3.28
N ALA A 513 54.89 -13.81 4.03
CA ALA A 513 55.03 -14.02 5.48
C ALA A 513 56.06 -15.09 5.85
N ARG A 514 56.48 -15.94 4.89
CA ARG A 514 57.51 -16.99 5.07
C ARG A 514 58.88 -16.57 4.53
N GLY A 515 59.03 -15.34 4.05
CA GLY A 515 60.31 -14.80 3.56
C GLY A 515 60.82 -15.45 2.28
N ARG A 516 59.92 -15.84 1.36
CA ARG A 516 60.28 -16.25 -0.01
C ARG A 516 59.76 -15.27 -1.04
#